data_AF-I4EL13-F1
#
_entry.id   AF-I4EL13-F1
#
_cell.length_a   1.000
_cell.length_b   1.000
_cell.length_c   1.000
_cell.angle_alpha   90.00
_cell.angle_beta   90.00
_cell.angle_gamma   90.00
#
_symmetry.space_group_name_H-M   'P 1'
#
loop_
_entity.id
_entity.type
_entity.pdbx_description
1 polymer ?
#
loop_
_entity_poly.entity_id
_entity_poly.type
_entity_poly.pdbx_seq_one_letter_code
_entity_poly.pdbx_strand_id
1 'polypeptide(L)'
;MTNNVPVAWVVAFSGENGIAMRAFPDKNSGWRYVLREIIAEIEETYPKEEASRLAAPFKQLIDYPHTKEWQLEDAVINYINYYEPEWDVTVDPVEMPWLKGE
;
A
#
# COMPACT_ATOMS: atom_id res chain seq x y z
N MET A 1 -13.91 25.35 -18.44
CA MET A 1 -13.76 24.93 -17.04
C MET A 1 -13.50 23.43 -17.05
N THR A 2 -12.31 22.97 -16.68
CA THR A 2 -12.07 21.53 -16.49
C THR A 2 -12.82 21.13 -15.22
N ASN A 3 -13.86 20.30 -15.37
CA ASN A 3 -14.56 19.76 -14.20
C ASN A 3 -13.61 18.78 -13.50
N ASN A 4 -12.81 19.25 -12.55
CA ASN A 4 -11.90 18.40 -11.77
C ASN A 4 -12.74 17.32 -11.06
N VAL A 5 -12.66 16.08 -11.55
CA VAL A 5 -13.24 14.93 -10.84
C VAL A 5 -12.35 14.65 -9.65
N PRO A 6 -12.88 14.60 -8.41
CA PRO A 6 -12.12 14.07 -7.30
C PRO A 6 -11.66 12.65 -7.63
N VAL A 7 -10.37 12.38 -7.49
CA VAL A 7 -9.78 11.06 -7.67
C VAL A 7 -9.37 10.56 -6.30
N ALA A 8 -9.76 9.34 -5.96
CA ALA A 8 -9.14 8.60 -4.87
C ALA A 8 -8.24 7.51 -5.45
N TRP A 9 -7.24 7.10 -4.69
CA TRP A 9 -6.38 5.98 -5.02
C TRP A 9 -6.85 4.76 -4.25
N VAL A 10 -7.22 3.72 -4.97
CA VAL A 10 -7.70 2.47 -4.38
C VAL A 10 -6.56 1.47 -4.39
N VAL A 11 -6.19 0.99 -3.21
CA VAL A 11 -5.34 -0.18 -3.05
C VAL A 11 -6.26 -1.39 -2.95
N ALA A 12 -6.07 -2.37 -3.83
CA ALA A 12 -6.77 -3.65 -3.80
C ALA A 12 -5.76 -4.79 -3.63
N PHE A 13 -6.07 -5.69 -2.70
CA PHE A 13 -5.39 -6.98 -2.55
C PHE A 13 -6.35 -8.06 -3.01
N SER A 14 -5.93 -8.87 -3.96
CA SER A 14 -6.71 -10.01 -4.44
C SER A 14 -5.91 -11.29 -4.31
N GLY A 15 -6.53 -12.30 -3.70
CA GLY A 15 -5.98 -13.64 -3.52
C GLY A 15 -7.11 -14.67 -3.45
N GLU A 16 -6.77 -15.92 -3.10
CA GLU A 16 -7.74 -17.03 -3.08
C GLU A 16 -8.95 -16.79 -2.17
N ASN A 17 -8.78 -15.97 -1.12
CA ASN A 17 -9.81 -15.70 -0.11
C ASN A 17 -10.67 -14.46 -0.40
N GLY A 18 -10.53 -13.84 -1.57
CA GLY A 18 -11.34 -12.71 -2.03
C GLY A 18 -10.55 -11.42 -2.24
N ILE A 19 -11.26 -10.29 -2.24
CA ILE A 19 -10.71 -8.97 -2.53
C ILE A 19 -10.88 -8.06 -1.31
N ALA A 20 -9.79 -7.47 -0.84
CA ALA A 20 -9.80 -6.41 0.17
C ALA A 20 -9.42 -5.07 -0.47
N MET A 21 -10.23 -4.02 -0.26
CA MET A 21 -10.04 -2.70 -0.89
C MET A 21 -10.05 -1.55 0.13
N ARG A 22 -9.17 -0.57 -0.09
CA ARG A 22 -9.11 0.68 0.68
C ARG A 22 -8.89 1.87 -0.25
N ALA A 23 -9.59 2.97 -0.01
CA ALA A 23 -9.48 4.21 -0.79
C ALA A 23 -8.70 5.29 -0.01
N PHE A 24 -7.82 6.00 -0.70
CA PHE A 24 -6.93 7.02 -0.14
C PHE A 24 -7.00 8.32 -0.94
N PRO A 25 -6.79 9.49 -0.31
CA PRO A 25 -6.81 10.77 -1.00
C PRO A 25 -5.64 10.96 -1.99
N ASP A 26 -4.53 10.24 -1.80
CA ASP A 26 -3.37 10.26 -2.68
C ASP A 26 -2.67 8.88 -2.73
N LYS A 27 -1.94 8.60 -3.81
CA LYS A 27 -1.27 7.32 -4.06
C LYS A 27 -0.23 6.98 -2.99
N ASN A 28 0.49 7.98 -2.49
CA ASN A 28 1.57 7.80 -1.54
C ASN A 28 1.03 7.35 -0.17
N SER A 29 -0.10 7.93 0.26
CA SER A 29 -0.86 7.47 1.43
C SER A 29 -1.30 6.02 1.31
N GLY A 30 -1.69 5.57 0.11
CA GLY A 30 -1.99 4.16 -0.18
C GLY A 30 -0.79 3.25 0.06
N TRP A 31 0.36 3.52 -0.56
CA TRP A 31 1.55 2.68 -0.39
C TRP A 31 2.08 2.66 1.04
N ARG A 32 2.06 3.80 1.74
CA ARG A 32 2.46 3.85 3.16
C ARG A 32 1.53 3.01 4.04
N TYR A 33 0.24 2.95 3.72
CA TYR A 33 -0.69 2.07 4.41
C TYR A 33 -0.29 0.61 4.18
N VAL A 34 -0.07 0.18 2.94
CA VAL A 34 0.31 -1.21 2.62
C VAL A 34 1.59 -1.64 3.34
N LEU A 35 2.60 -0.78 3.34
CA LEU A 35 3.85 -1.07 4.05
C LEU A 35 3.65 -1.23 5.58
N ARG A 36 2.69 -0.51 6.17
CA ARG A 36 2.35 -0.68 7.60
C ARG A 36 1.67 -2.03 7.86
N GLU A 37 0.80 -2.46 6.98
CA GLU A 37 0.16 -3.79 7.09
C GLU A 37 1.22 -4.90 6.98
N ILE A 38 2.13 -4.80 6.00
CA ILE A 38 3.27 -5.73 5.86
C ILE A 38 4.13 -5.76 7.13
N ILE A 39 4.44 -4.60 7.71
CA ILE A 39 5.20 -4.55 8.97
C ILE A 39 4.44 -5.25 10.10
N ALA A 40 3.15 -4.99 10.24
CA ALA A 40 2.34 -5.60 11.28
C ALA A 40 2.29 -7.12 11.13
N GLU A 41 2.10 -7.62 9.91
CA GLU A 41 2.10 -9.05 9.61
C GLU A 41 3.44 -9.71 9.94
N ILE A 42 4.57 -9.08 9.58
CA ILE A 42 5.91 -9.56 9.95
C ILE A 42 6.06 -9.62 11.46
N GLU A 43 5.59 -8.60 12.19
CA GLU A 43 5.68 -8.52 13.65
C GLU A 43 4.79 -9.54 14.37
N GLU A 44 3.67 -9.92 13.77
CA GLU A 44 2.77 -10.96 14.28
C GLU A 44 3.28 -12.38 13.97
N THR A 45 3.94 -12.56 12.82
CA THR A 45 4.34 -13.88 12.31
C THR A 45 5.68 -14.35 12.87
N TYR A 46 6.66 -13.46 13.01
CA TYR A 46 8.04 -13.83 13.34
C TYR A 46 8.41 -13.51 14.79
N PRO A 47 9.34 -14.27 15.40
CA PRO A 47 9.93 -13.90 16.69
C PRO A 47 10.54 -12.49 16.65
N LYS A 48 10.46 -11.76 17.76
CA LYS A 48 10.82 -10.33 17.87
C LYS A 48 12.12 -9.93 17.17
N GLU A 49 13.20 -10.71 17.33
CA GLU A 49 14.50 -10.40 16.72
C GLU A 49 14.47 -10.51 15.19
N GLU A 50 13.80 -11.53 14.68
CA GLU A 50 13.62 -11.77 13.25
C GLU A 50 12.64 -10.77 12.63
N ALA A 51 11.50 -10.52 13.29
CA ALA A 51 10.56 -9.48 12.89
C ALA A 51 11.22 -8.10 12.80
N SER A 52 12.05 -7.75 13.80
CA SER A 52 12.81 -6.49 13.80
C SER A 52 13.74 -6.39 12.59
N ARG A 53 14.42 -7.48 12.22
CA ARG A 53 15.31 -7.54 11.05
C ARG A 53 14.54 -7.41 9.74
N LEU A 54 13.42 -8.13 9.60
CA LEU A 54 12.62 -8.18 8.38
C LEU A 54 11.81 -6.89 8.15
N ALA A 55 11.29 -6.27 9.22
CA ALA A 55 10.49 -5.05 9.12
C ALA A 55 11.33 -3.76 9.02
N ALA A 56 12.62 -3.78 9.38
CA ALA A 56 13.47 -2.59 9.41
C ALA A 56 13.52 -1.81 8.08
N PRO A 57 13.67 -2.45 6.91
CA PRO A 57 13.71 -1.74 5.63
C PRO A 57 12.40 -0.97 5.36
N PHE A 58 11.25 -1.56 5.66
CA PHE A 58 9.95 -0.93 5.47
C PHE A 58 9.72 0.24 6.42
N LYS A 59 10.12 0.10 7.69
CA LYS A 59 10.07 1.19 8.68
C LYS A 59 10.89 2.40 8.22
N GLN A 60 12.11 2.16 7.73
CA GLN A 60 12.96 3.23 7.20
C GLN A 60 12.32 3.97 6.02
N LEU A 61 11.67 3.24 5.10
CA LEU A 61 10.98 3.85 3.97
C LEU A 61 9.79 4.73 4.38
N ILE A 62 9.02 4.30 5.40
CA ILE A 62 7.89 5.08 5.92
C ILE A 62 8.37 6.33 6.68
N ASP A 63 9.38 6.17 7.53
CA ASP A 63 9.86 7.22 8.43
C ASP A 63 10.70 8.28 7.71
N TYR A 64 11.26 7.95 6.54
CA TYR A 64 12.06 8.88 5.77
C TYR A 64 11.18 9.90 5.02
N PRO A 65 11.28 11.21 5.34
CA PRO A 65 10.35 12.23 4.82
C PRO A 65 10.49 12.49 3.32
N HIS A 66 11.61 12.06 2.72
CA HIS A 66 11.89 12.24 1.29
C HIS A 66 11.74 10.96 0.47
N THR A 67 11.15 9.90 1.03
CA THR A 67 10.86 8.69 0.26
C THR A 67 9.92 9.01 -0.89
N LYS A 68 10.37 8.67 -2.10
CA LYS A 68 9.57 8.84 -3.31
C LYS A 68 8.55 7.72 -3.43
N GLU A 69 7.45 8.03 -4.10
CA GLU A 69 6.34 7.10 -4.31
C GLU A 69 6.79 5.76 -4.92
N TRP A 70 7.63 5.80 -5.96
CA TRP A 70 8.13 4.59 -6.62
C TRP A 70 8.95 3.69 -5.69
N GLN A 71 9.59 4.23 -4.65
CA GLN A 71 10.36 3.45 -3.69
C GLN A 71 9.45 2.66 -2.74
N LEU A 72 8.28 3.23 -2.42
CA LEU A 72 7.28 2.55 -1.61
C LEU A 72 6.58 1.47 -2.44
N GLU A 73 6.22 1.80 -3.68
CA GLU A 73 5.66 0.86 -4.66
C GLU A 73 6.59 -0.34 -4.89
N ASP A 74 7.87 -0.09 -5.20
CA ASP A 74 8.86 -1.14 -5.43
C ASP A 74 9.07 -2.02 -4.20
N ALA A 75 9.08 -1.44 -2.99
CA ALA A 75 9.20 -2.21 -1.76
C ALA A 75 8.01 -3.14 -1.51
N VAL A 76 6.78 -2.68 -1.77
CA VAL A 76 5.56 -3.51 -1.65
C VAL A 76 5.58 -4.63 -2.69
N ILE A 77 5.82 -4.30 -3.96
CA ILE A 77 5.83 -5.29 -5.06
C ILE A 77 6.90 -6.36 -4.80
N ASN A 78 8.09 -5.97 -4.35
CA ASN A 78 9.17 -6.91 -4.04
C ASN A 78 8.83 -7.82 -2.84
N TYR A 79 8.16 -7.30 -1.82
CA TYR A 79 7.71 -8.13 -0.69
C TYR A 79 6.70 -9.19 -1.15
N ILE A 80 5.66 -8.76 -1.87
CA ILE A 80 4.58 -9.64 -2.29
C ILE A 80 5.10 -10.70 -3.25
N ASN A 81 5.89 -10.32 -4.26
CA ASN A 81 6.50 -11.29 -5.17
C ASN A 81 7.37 -12.34 -4.47
N TYR A 82 7.96 -12.01 -3.33
CA TYR A 82 8.84 -12.93 -2.60
C TYR A 82 8.08 -13.84 -1.63
N TYR A 83 7.14 -13.28 -0.85
CA TYR A 83 6.45 -13.99 0.23
C TYR A 83 5.07 -14.51 -0.16
N GLU A 84 4.36 -13.79 -1.02
CA GLU A 84 2.99 -14.08 -1.43
C GLU A 84 2.85 -13.98 -2.96
N PRO A 85 3.59 -14.79 -3.74
CA PRO A 85 3.61 -14.67 -5.21
C PRO A 85 2.25 -14.94 -5.87
N GLU A 86 1.29 -15.48 -5.12
CA GLU A 86 -0.07 -15.75 -5.59
C GLU A 86 -1.02 -14.56 -5.36
N TRP A 87 -0.60 -13.55 -4.60
CA TRP A 87 -1.38 -12.35 -4.34
C TRP A 87 -1.10 -11.30 -5.41
N ASP A 88 -2.16 -10.74 -5.97
CA ASP A 88 -2.07 -9.60 -6.88
C ASP A 88 -2.46 -8.32 -6.14
N VAL A 89 -1.65 -7.27 -6.31
CA VAL A 89 -1.87 -5.97 -5.70
C VAL A 89 -1.92 -4.90 -6.75
N THR A 90 -3.05 -4.22 -6.80
CA THR A 90 -3.27 -3.10 -7.71
C THR A 90 -3.48 -1.82 -6.91
N VAL A 91 -2.94 -0.72 -7.44
CA VAL A 91 -3.15 0.63 -6.90
C VAL A 91 -3.61 1.51 -8.02
N ASP A 92 -4.93 1.64 -8.14
CA ASP A 92 -5.58 2.27 -9.27
C ASP A 92 -6.25 3.60 -8.87
N PRO A 93 -6.15 4.64 -9.70
CA PRO A 93 -6.94 5.85 -9.52
C PRO A 93 -8.41 5.56 -9.85
N VAL A 94 -9.31 5.93 -8.96
CA VAL A 94 -10.76 5.84 -9.15
C VAL A 94 -11.34 7.24 -9.14
N GLU A 95 -11.94 7.62 -10.27
CA GLU A 95 -12.73 8.83 -10.39
C GLU A 95 -14.00 8.73 -9.55
N MET A 96 -14.27 9.76 -8.75
CA MET A 96 -15.47 9.86 -7.89
C MET A 96 -16.38 11.00 -8.39
N PRO A 97 -17.07 10.83 -9.54
CA PRO A 97 -17.91 11.87 -10.11
C PRO A 97 -19.09 12.27 -9.21
N TRP A 98 -19.53 11.38 -8.30
CA TRP A 98 -20.59 11.65 -7.34
C TRP A 98 -20.18 12.60 -6.19
N LEU A 99 -18.88 12.89 -6.02
CA LEU A 99 -18.39 13.91 -5.09
C LEU A 99 -18.38 15.32 -5.70
N LYS A 100 -18.68 15.47 -7.00
CA LYS A 100 -18.89 16.78 -7.62
C LYS A 100 -20.29 17.30 -7.28
N GLY A 101 -20.52 17.79 -6.06
CA GLY A 101 -21.86 18.33 -5.77
C GLY A 101 -22.22 18.65 -4.33
N GLU A 102 -21.26 18.84 -3.43
CA GLU A 102 -21.52 19.53 -2.15
C GLU A 102 -20.95 20.95 -2.16
#